data_AF-A0A0M8VU50-F1
#
_entry.id   AF-A0A0M8VU50-F1
#
_cell.length_a   1.000
_cell.length_b   1.000
_cell.length_c   1.000
_cell.angle_alpha   90.00
_cell.angle_beta   90.00
_cell.angle_gamma   90.00
#
_symmetry.space_group_name_H-M   'P 1'
#
loop_
_entity.id
_entity.type
_entity.pdbx_description
1 polymer ?
#
loop_
_entity_poly.entity_id
_entity_poly.type
_entity_poly.pdbx_seq_one_letter_code
_entity_poly.pdbx_strand_id
1 'polypeptide(L)'
;MPARRVPAPRQAAAVTVAALGMTVLAAWPASAHGSMGDPVSRVSQCYAEGPESPDSAACRAAVAAGGTQALYDWNGIRIGDAAGRHQQLVPDGELCSAGNEEFKGLDLARADWPATDVHGGSYTFTYRVTAPHKGTFRVYLTKPGYDPAKPTAWSDLDLEHPVATATDPVPSGGFYTFTGTLPERSGRHLLYAVWQRSDSPEAFYSCSDVDFGGGSSSDGGDGGTAPAPGATAPSDEQIAAGADKSTIEHHGHGDDDANTSAEPSAPPAAGRPVAAATPANRPKAAGTSADLAETGASAGTSYLAVGGAAALTLGSAALFLSVRRRAAGGGHRR
;
A
#
# COMPACT_ATOMS: atom_id res chain seq x y z
N MET A 1 -74.86 41.86 32.32
CA MET A 1 -74.16 42.76 31.38
C MET A 1 -72.97 43.41 32.10
N PRO A 2 -71.76 43.48 31.53
CA PRO A 2 -71.00 42.42 30.88
C PRO A 2 -69.73 42.04 31.69
N ALA A 3 -69.33 40.78 31.57
CA ALA A 3 -68.11 40.23 32.14
C ALA A 3 -66.86 40.77 31.39
N ARG A 4 -65.88 41.29 32.14
CA ARG A 4 -64.56 41.68 31.63
C ARG A 4 -63.76 40.41 31.33
N ARG A 5 -63.48 40.16 30.05
CA ARG A 5 -62.55 39.10 29.62
C ARG A 5 -61.12 39.57 29.89
N VAL A 6 -60.39 38.82 30.71
CA VAL A 6 -58.93 38.94 30.87
C VAL A 6 -58.27 38.14 29.74
N PRO A 7 -57.31 38.67 28.97
CA PRO A 7 -56.55 37.87 28.02
C PRO A 7 -55.51 37.04 28.79
N ALA A 8 -55.53 35.72 28.58
CA ALA A 8 -54.46 34.82 29.03
C ALA A 8 -53.17 35.09 28.22
N PRO A 9 -51.97 35.05 28.84
CA PRO A 9 -50.73 35.16 28.10
C PRO A 9 -50.53 33.91 27.24
N ARG A 10 -50.36 34.11 25.93
CA ARG A 10 -49.93 33.06 25.00
C ARG A 10 -48.50 32.66 25.34
N GLN A 11 -48.33 31.46 25.86
CA GLN A 11 -47.04 30.79 25.97
C GLN A 11 -46.46 30.64 24.56
N ALA A 12 -45.44 31.43 24.24
CA ALA A 12 -44.59 31.16 23.09
C ALA A 12 -43.65 30.02 23.47
N ALA A 13 -44.06 28.78 23.20
CA ALA A 13 -43.15 27.65 23.22
C ALA A 13 -42.15 27.82 22.06
N ALA A 14 -40.95 28.32 22.38
CA ALA A 14 -39.83 28.30 21.47
C ALA A 14 -39.43 26.83 21.23
N VAL A 15 -39.84 26.28 20.09
CA VAL A 15 -39.35 24.99 19.62
C VAL A 15 -37.95 25.23 19.05
N THR A 16 -36.94 25.05 19.89
CA THR A 16 -35.55 24.95 19.45
C THR A 16 -35.38 23.61 18.73
N VAL A 17 -35.44 23.62 17.40
CA VAL A 17 -35.02 22.49 16.57
C VAL A 17 -33.49 22.44 16.63
N ALA A 18 -32.94 21.66 17.55
CA ALA A 18 -31.53 21.30 17.54
C ALA A 18 -31.29 20.36 16.35
N ALA A 19 -30.75 20.90 15.26
CA ALA A 19 -30.25 20.09 14.16
C ALA A 19 -28.98 19.36 14.63
N LEU A 20 -29.13 18.10 15.06
CA LEU A 20 -28.01 17.18 15.20
C LEU A 20 -27.50 16.83 13.80
N GLY A 21 -26.47 17.55 13.34
CA GLY A 21 -25.67 17.11 12.21
C GLY A 21 -24.87 15.87 12.61
N MET A 22 -25.22 14.71 12.06
CA MET A 22 -24.34 13.54 12.07
C MET A 22 -23.19 13.82 11.12
N THR A 23 -22.10 14.39 11.63
CA THR A 23 -20.80 14.30 10.99
C THR A 23 -20.35 12.84 11.12
N VAL A 24 -20.55 12.05 10.06
CA VAL A 24 -19.84 10.78 9.91
C VAL A 24 -18.38 11.16 9.69
N LEU A 25 -17.59 11.17 10.77
CA LEU A 25 -16.15 11.14 10.68
C LEU A 25 -15.81 9.79 10.05
N ALA A 26 -15.56 9.78 8.74
CA ALA A 26 -14.88 8.66 8.12
C ALA A 26 -13.47 8.66 8.73
N ALA A 27 -13.23 7.77 9.69
CA ALA A 27 -11.88 7.52 10.16
C ALA A 27 -11.12 6.92 8.99
N TRP A 28 -10.33 7.74 8.29
CA TRP A 28 -9.39 7.23 7.30
C TRP A 28 -8.47 6.22 7.99
N PRO A 29 -8.13 5.10 7.32
CA PRO A 29 -7.17 4.18 7.88
C PRO A 29 -5.87 4.95 8.14
N ALA A 30 -5.46 5.04 9.40
CA ALA A 30 -4.13 5.53 9.72
C ALA A 30 -3.12 4.56 9.10
N SER A 31 -2.36 5.00 8.11
CA SER A 31 -1.35 4.22 7.42
C SER A 31 -0.15 3.98 8.35
N ALA A 32 0.29 2.74 8.46
CA ALA A 32 1.61 2.46 9.03
C ALA A 32 2.67 2.64 7.94
N HIS A 33 3.94 2.85 8.30
CA HIS A 33 4.98 3.01 7.27
C HIS A 33 6.35 2.60 7.80
N GLY A 34 7.07 1.81 7.01
CA GLY A 34 8.43 1.40 7.32
C GLY A 34 8.95 0.26 6.44
N SER A 35 10.20 -0.13 6.65
CA SER A 35 10.86 -1.25 5.96
C SER A 35 11.98 -1.84 6.83
N MET A 36 12.54 -2.99 6.45
CA MET A 36 13.66 -3.58 7.19
C MET A 36 14.90 -2.67 7.18
N GLY A 37 15.41 -2.39 8.38
CA GLY A 37 16.63 -1.61 8.61
C GLY A 37 17.87 -2.49 8.77
N ASP A 38 17.75 -3.65 9.42
CA ASP A 38 18.82 -4.65 9.54
C ASP A 38 18.21 -6.08 9.60
N PRO A 39 18.52 -6.97 8.65
CA PRO A 39 19.34 -6.71 7.47
C PRO A 39 18.63 -5.74 6.53
N VAL A 40 19.42 -4.90 5.84
CA VAL A 40 18.92 -3.77 5.07
C VAL A 40 18.04 -4.25 3.91
N SER A 41 16.85 -3.66 3.76
CA SER A 41 15.97 -3.98 2.63
C SER A 41 16.50 -3.44 1.30
N ARG A 42 16.09 -4.04 0.16
CA ARG A 42 16.40 -3.54 -1.19
C ARG A 42 16.02 -2.07 -1.36
N VAL A 43 14.82 -1.69 -0.92
CA VAL A 43 14.33 -0.31 -1.09
C VAL A 43 15.12 0.67 -0.23
N SER A 44 15.42 0.30 1.03
CA SER A 44 16.23 1.13 1.92
C SER A 44 17.66 1.27 1.41
N GLN A 45 18.26 0.19 0.93
CA GLN A 45 19.57 0.19 0.29
C GLN A 45 19.61 1.16 -0.91
N CYS A 46 18.67 1.00 -1.85
CA CYS A 46 18.68 1.84 -3.05
C CYS A 46 18.36 3.29 -2.75
N TYR A 47 17.54 3.56 -1.73
CA TYR A 47 17.36 4.92 -1.23
C TYR A 47 18.66 5.48 -0.62
N ALA A 48 19.41 4.68 0.13
CA ALA A 48 20.69 5.08 0.72
C ALA A 48 21.77 5.40 -0.32
N GLU A 49 21.75 4.73 -1.48
CA GLU A 49 22.61 5.04 -2.62
C GLU A 49 22.23 6.34 -3.36
N GLY A 50 21.08 6.93 -3.04
CA GLY A 50 20.57 8.14 -3.67
C GLY A 50 19.60 7.84 -4.83
N PRO A 51 18.30 8.18 -4.70
CA PRO A 51 17.28 7.79 -5.68
C PRO A 51 17.55 8.22 -7.11
N GLU A 52 18.11 9.42 -7.30
CA GLU A 52 18.32 10.01 -8.63
C GLU A 52 19.50 9.40 -9.38
N SER A 53 20.47 8.81 -8.68
CA SER A 53 21.71 8.30 -9.28
C SER A 53 22.38 7.25 -8.38
N PRO A 54 21.77 6.06 -8.20
CA PRO A 54 22.31 5.04 -7.32
C PRO A 54 23.61 4.40 -7.86
N ASP A 55 24.44 3.92 -6.93
CA ASP A 55 25.81 3.44 -7.18
C ASP A 55 25.88 1.98 -7.62
N SER A 56 24.99 1.11 -7.15
CA SER A 56 24.98 -0.30 -7.50
C SER A 56 24.27 -0.54 -8.83
N ALA A 57 24.71 -1.57 -9.56
CA ALA A 57 24.08 -1.94 -10.82
C ALA A 57 22.63 -2.42 -10.62
N ALA A 58 22.34 -3.06 -9.49
CA ALA A 58 21.00 -3.51 -9.14
C ALA A 58 20.06 -2.32 -8.84
N CYS A 59 20.48 -1.34 -8.03
CA CYS A 59 19.64 -0.18 -7.75
C CYS A 59 19.44 0.72 -8.98
N ARG A 60 20.45 0.88 -9.85
CA ARG A 60 20.24 1.54 -11.15
C ARG A 60 19.22 0.80 -12.01
N ALA A 61 19.28 -0.53 -12.04
CA ALA A 61 18.30 -1.32 -12.79
C ALA A 61 16.89 -1.19 -12.20
N ALA A 62 16.78 -1.15 -10.86
CA ALA A 62 15.51 -0.94 -10.17
C ALA A 62 14.89 0.42 -10.53
N VAL A 63 15.68 1.50 -10.48
CA VAL A 63 15.24 2.84 -10.89
C VAL A 63 14.91 2.89 -12.38
N ALA A 64 15.69 2.23 -13.24
CA ALA A 64 15.39 2.18 -14.67
C ALA A 64 14.07 1.44 -14.97
N ALA A 65 13.69 0.47 -14.15
CA ALA A 65 12.46 -0.29 -14.30
C ALA A 65 11.24 0.43 -13.68
N GLY A 66 11.37 0.94 -12.45
CA GLY A 66 10.25 1.48 -11.64
C GLY A 66 10.22 3.00 -11.49
N GLY A 67 11.28 3.71 -11.87
CA GLY A 67 11.46 5.14 -11.59
C GLY A 67 12.04 5.40 -10.19
N THR A 68 12.19 6.68 -9.85
CA THR A 68 12.80 7.11 -8.57
C THR A 68 11.80 7.20 -7.42
N GLN A 69 10.50 7.35 -7.73
CA GLN A 69 9.45 7.57 -6.72
C GLN A 69 9.40 6.45 -5.68
N ALA A 70 9.48 5.19 -6.11
CA ALA A 70 9.50 4.02 -5.23
C ALA A 70 10.60 4.08 -4.15
N LEU A 71 11.71 4.79 -4.41
CA LEU A 71 12.76 4.95 -3.42
C LEU A 71 12.43 6.07 -2.44
N TYR A 72 11.81 7.17 -2.87
CA TYR A 72 11.29 8.19 -1.95
C TYR A 72 10.22 7.61 -1.03
N ASP A 73 9.40 6.71 -1.57
CA ASP A 73 8.30 6.04 -0.88
C ASP A 73 8.76 4.72 -0.23
N TRP A 74 10.03 4.65 0.20
CA TRP A 74 10.70 3.44 0.71
C TRP A 74 9.97 2.76 1.88
N ASN A 75 9.14 3.52 2.59
CA ASN A 75 8.36 3.08 3.74
C ASN A 75 6.94 2.60 3.36
N GLY A 76 6.63 2.51 2.05
CA GLY A 76 5.28 2.38 1.51
C GLY A 76 4.91 1.03 0.85
N ILE A 77 5.77 0.00 0.87
CA ILE A 77 5.48 -1.30 0.25
C ILE A 77 4.44 -2.06 1.06
N ARG A 78 3.17 -1.89 0.68
CA ARG A 78 2.02 -2.31 1.49
C ARG A 78 0.83 -2.77 0.66
N ILE A 79 -0.04 -3.53 1.31
CA ILE A 79 -1.37 -3.85 0.80
C ILE A 79 -2.39 -3.49 1.88
N GLY A 80 -3.24 -2.49 1.59
CA GLY A 80 -4.21 -1.95 2.55
C GLY A 80 -5.24 -2.96 3.04
N ASP A 81 -5.69 -3.89 2.19
CA ASP A 81 -6.64 -4.94 2.55
C ASP A 81 -6.01 -6.34 2.52
N ALA A 82 -4.81 -6.48 3.09
CA ALA A 82 -4.11 -7.76 3.11
C ALA A 82 -4.87 -8.80 3.95
N ALA A 83 -5.25 -8.43 5.18
CA ALA A 83 -6.00 -9.26 6.14
C ALA A 83 -5.47 -10.70 6.26
N GLY A 84 -4.14 -10.86 6.26
CA GLY A 84 -3.45 -12.15 6.33
C GLY A 84 -3.42 -12.96 5.03
N ARG A 85 -4.03 -12.49 3.93
CA ARG A 85 -4.15 -13.19 2.64
C ARG A 85 -2.94 -13.00 1.73
N HIS A 86 -1.73 -12.94 2.29
CA HIS A 86 -0.51 -12.55 1.58
C HIS A 86 -0.26 -13.36 0.30
N GLN A 87 -0.28 -14.70 0.39
CA GLN A 87 -0.06 -15.59 -0.76
C GLN A 87 -1.17 -15.53 -1.81
N GLN A 88 -2.35 -15.02 -1.46
CA GLN A 88 -3.47 -14.88 -2.40
C GLN A 88 -3.38 -13.55 -3.16
N LEU A 89 -2.77 -12.54 -2.55
CA LEU A 89 -2.75 -11.17 -3.06
C LEU A 89 -1.43 -10.79 -3.74
N VAL A 90 -0.33 -11.42 -3.34
CA VAL A 90 1.01 -11.17 -3.89
C VAL A 90 1.39 -12.33 -4.81
N PRO A 91 1.46 -12.12 -6.13
CA PRO A 91 1.87 -13.16 -7.08
C PRO A 91 3.33 -13.58 -6.91
N ASP A 92 3.66 -14.80 -7.36
CA ASP A 92 5.06 -15.22 -7.50
C ASP A 92 5.80 -14.28 -8.45
N GLY A 93 7.05 -13.95 -8.11
CA GLY A 93 7.86 -12.98 -8.83
C GLY A 93 7.59 -11.52 -8.44
N GLU A 94 6.57 -11.24 -7.63
CA GLU A 94 6.20 -9.87 -7.21
C GLU A 94 6.26 -9.69 -5.69
N LEU A 95 7.01 -10.55 -5.00
CA LEU A 95 7.09 -10.56 -3.54
C LEU A 95 7.65 -9.24 -2.99
N CYS A 96 8.68 -8.67 -3.64
CA CYS A 96 9.42 -7.52 -3.13
C CYS A 96 8.72 -6.19 -3.41
N SER A 97 7.88 -6.13 -4.43
CA SER A 97 6.94 -5.03 -4.66
C SER A 97 5.59 -5.21 -3.96
N ALA A 98 5.31 -6.40 -3.44
CA ALA A 98 3.97 -6.81 -2.99
C ALA A 98 2.90 -6.69 -4.10
N GLY A 99 3.27 -6.89 -5.36
CA GLY A 99 2.39 -6.72 -6.53
C GLY A 99 2.06 -5.26 -6.86
N ASN A 100 2.78 -4.30 -6.27
CA ASN A 100 2.57 -2.87 -6.54
C ASN A 100 3.49 -2.40 -7.69
N GLU A 101 2.88 -1.91 -8.77
CA GLU A 101 3.56 -1.42 -9.98
C GLU A 101 4.60 -0.34 -9.71
N GLU A 102 4.42 0.51 -8.69
CA GLU A 102 5.41 1.50 -8.29
C GLU A 102 6.74 0.84 -7.90
N PHE A 103 6.67 -0.25 -7.15
CA PHE A 103 7.82 -0.92 -6.57
C PHE A 103 8.37 -2.07 -7.43
N LYS A 104 7.86 -2.27 -8.66
CA LYS A 104 8.23 -3.39 -9.54
C LYS A 104 9.74 -3.53 -9.80
N GLY A 105 10.49 -2.43 -9.70
CA GLY A 105 11.95 -2.46 -9.84
C GLY A 105 12.64 -3.31 -8.76
N LEU A 106 12.00 -3.51 -7.61
CA LEU A 106 12.51 -4.32 -6.51
C LEU A 106 12.38 -5.83 -6.75
N ASP A 107 11.56 -6.24 -7.72
CA ASP A 107 11.33 -7.65 -8.08
C ASP A 107 12.36 -8.20 -9.07
N LEU A 108 13.26 -7.36 -9.57
CA LEU A 108 14.27 -7.78 -10.54
C LEU A 108 15.12 -8.94 -9.98
N ALA A 109 15.06 -10.07 -10.68
CA ALA A 109 15.86 -11.25 -10.39
C ALA A 109 17.34 -10.99 -10.74
N ARG A 110 18.16 -10.70 -9.72
CA ARG A 110 19.56 -10.36 -9.89
C ARG A 110 20.41 -10.96 -8.78
N ALA A 111 21.57 -11.49 -9.14
CA ALA A 111 22.54 -12.01 -8.18
C ALA A 111 23.41 -10.91 -7.53
N ASP A 112 23.35 -9.67 -8.02
CA ASP A 112 24.22 -8.56 -7.63
C ASP A 112 23.52 -7.45 -6.82
N TRP A 113 22.35 -7.75 -6.23
CA TRP A 113 21.77 -6.89 -5.19
C TRP A 113 22.77 -6.69 -4.04
N PRO A 114 22.91 -5.47 -3.50
CA PRO A 114 23.72 -5.28 -2.31
C PRO A 114 23.17 -6.12 -1.16
N ALA A 115 24.03 -6.78 -0.40
CA ALA A 115 23.61 -7.75 0.62
C ALA A 115 24.23 -7.47 1.98
N THR A 116 23.52 -7.84 3.05
CA THR A 116 24.07 -7.86 4.41
C THR A 116 24.77 -9.20 4.68
N ASP A 117 26.02 -9.16 5.12
CA ASP A 117 26.74 -10.37 5.53
C ASP A 117 26.16 -10.91 6.84
N VAL A 118 25.81 -12.20 6.87
CA VAL A 118 25.19 -12.87 8.01
C VAL A 118 25.82 -14.25 8.25
N HIS A 119 25.48 -14.87 9.37
CA HIS A 119 25.87 -16.23 9.70
C HIS A 119 24.74 -16.94 10.44
N GLY A 120 24.81 -18.27 10.50
CA GLY A 120 23.87 -19.06 11.30
C GLY A 120 23.96 -18.72 12.79
N GLY A 121 22.81 -18.69 13.46
CA GLY A 121 22.72 -18.37 14.89
C GLY A 121 21.73 -17.25 15.21
N SER A 122 21.84 -16.72 16.43
CA SER A 122 20.98 -15.62 16.90
C SER A 122 21.22 -14.37 16.07
N TYR A 123 20.14 -13.73 15.64
CA TYR A 123 20.18 -12.49 14.89
C TYR A 123 19.20 -11.48 15.46
N THR A 124 19.61 -10.21 15.51
CA THR A 124 18.76 -9.10 15.97
C THR A 124 18.27 -8.36 14.74
N PHE A 125 16.97 -8.43 14.48
CA PHE A 125 16.33 -7.73 13.39
C PHE A 125 15.92 -6.33 13.83
N THR A 126 16.09 -5.36 12.94
CA THR A 126 15.52 -4.02 13.11
C THR A 126 14.63 -3.67 11.93
N TYR A 127 13.46 -3.13 12.24
CA TYR A 127 12.50 -2.63 11.25
C TYR A 127 12.35 -1.13 11.47
N ARG A 128 12.80 -0.32 10.50
CA ARG A 128 12.67 1.14 10.55
C ARG A 128 11.21 1.49 10.39
N VAL A 129 10.68 2.31 11.28
CA VAL A 129 9.27 2.73 11.28
C VAL A 129 9.16 4.25 11.37
N THR A 130 8.25 4.80 10.57
CA THR A 130 7.92 6.24 10.56
C THR A 130 6.56 6.49 11.23
N ALA A 131 5.62 5.56 11.10
CA ALA A 131 4.35 5.53 11.83
C ALA A 131 4.17 4.17 12.54
N PRO A 132 4.36 4.11 13.89
CA PRO A 132 4.24 2.87 14.65
C PRO A 132 2.78 2.38 14.79
N HIS A 133 2.56 1.08 14.58
CA HIS A 133 1.28 0.40 14.74
C HIS A 133 1.41 -0.94 15.46
N LYS A 134 0.29 -1.50 15.93
CA LYS A 134 0.26 -2.86 16.47
C LYS A 134 0.23 -3.88 15.35
N GLY A 135 0.87 -5.03 15.56
CA GLY A 135 0.91 -6.10 14.57
C GLY A 135 1.92 -7.19 14.87
N THR A 136 1.97 -8.17 13.98
CA THR A 136 2.91 -9.28 14.03
C THR A 136 3.87 -9.20 12.85
N PHE A 137 5.15 -9.20 13.15
CA PHE A 137 6.24 -9.39 12.21
C PHE A 137 6.49 -10.88 12.04
N ARG A 138 6.62 -11.34 10.80
CA ARG A 138 7.16 -12.65 10.44
C ARG A 138 8.26 -12.46 9.42
N VAL A 139 9.42 -13.05 9.67
CA VAL A 139 10.55 -13.00 8.73
C VAL A 139 10.80 -14.42 8.24
N TYR A 140 10.77 -14.59 6.92
CA TYR A 140 10.99 -15.86 6.24
C TYR A 140 12.34 -15.82 5.53
N LEU A 141 12.99 -16.98 5.45
CA LEU A 141 14.23 -17.14 4.70
C LEU A 141 13.99 -18.08 3.52
N THR A 142 14.66 -17.79 2.41
CA THR A 142 14.71 -18.71 1.27
C THR A 142 15.33 -20.07 1.63
N LYS A 143 14.83 -21.13 1.00
CA LYS A 143 15.28 -22.51 1.19
C LYS A 143 16.67 -22.72 0.56
N PRO A 144 17.42 -23.76 0.97
CA PRO A 144 18.64 -24.17 0.28
C PRO A 144 18.40 -24.40 -1.22
N GLY A 145 19.35 -23.99 -2.06
CA GLY A 145 19.24 -24.06 -3.51
C GLY A 145 18.51 -22.88 -4.17
N TYR A 146 18.17 -21.84 -3.40
CA TYR A 146 17.70 -20.56 -3.93
C TYR A 146 18.70 -19.97 -4.95
N ASP A 147 18.16 -19.46 -6.05
CA ASP A 147 18.92 -18.83 -7.13
C ASP A 147 18.45 -17.37 -7.26
N PRO A 148 19.26 -16.38 -6.82
CA PRO A 148 18.87 -14.97 -6.86
C PRO A 148 18.73 -14.43 -8.29
N ALA A 149 19.21 -15.15 -9.31
CA ALA A 149 19.01 -14.79 -10.71
C ALA A 149 17.65 -15.24 -11.27
N LYS A 150 16.78 -15.83 -10.45
CA LYS A 150 15.39 -16.18 -10.80
C LYS A 150 14.38 -15.35 -9.99
N PRO A 151 13.21 -15.03 -10.56
CA PRO A 151 12.14 -14.37 -9.80
C PRO A 151 11.77 -15.21 -8.58
N THR A 152 11.75 -14.58 -7.40
CA THR A 152 11.43 -15.26 -6.15
C THR A 152 9.94 -15.61 -6.11
N ALA A 153 9.62 -16.85 -5.79
CA ALA A 153 8.27 -17.35 -5.57
C ALA A 153 8.02 -17.66 -4.09
N TRP A 154 6.74 -17.75 -3.69
CA TRP A 154 6.37 -18.19 -2.34
C TRP A 154 6.90 -19.58 -2.00
N SER A 155 7.05 -20.46 -3.00
CA SER A 155 7.61 -21.80 -2.82
C SER A 155 9.09 -21.78 -2.42
N ASP A 156 9.81 -20.71 -2.73
CA ASP A 156 11.23 -20.56 -2.40
C ASP A 156 11.44 -20.23 -0.92
N LEU A 157 10.41 -19.72 -0.23
CA LEU A 157 10.47 -19.37 1.19
C LEU A 157 10.16 -20.57 2.09
N ASP A 158 10.87 -20.68 3.21
CA ASP A 158 10.54 -21.58 4.32
C ASP A 158 9.41 -20.99 5.17
N LEU A 159 8.18 -21.08 4.65
CA LEU A 159 6.99 -20.53 5.31
C LEU A 159 6.59 -21.28 6.59
N GLU A 160 7.03 -22.53 6.73
CA GLU A 160 6.75 -23.37 7.90
C GLU A 160 7.62 -22.97 9.10
N HIS A 161 8.83 -22.45 8.85
CA HIS A 161 9.79 -22.07 9.88
C HIS A 161 10.28 -20.62 9.69
N PRO A 162 9.46 -19.61 10.05
CA PRO A 162 9.93 -18.23 10.10
C PRO A 162 11.18 -18.11 10.98
N VAL A 163 12.21 -17.41 10.50
CA VAL A 163 13.44 -17.17 11.26
C VAL A 163 13.22 -16.19 12.42
N ALA A 164 12.16 -15.39 12.35
CA ALA A 164 11.69 -14.55 13.44
C ALA A 164 10.16 -14.43 13.41
N THR A 165 9.56 -14.32 14.59
CA THR A 165 8.17 -13.90 14.78
C THR A 165 8.09 -13.01 16.02
N ALA A 166 7.56 -11.80 15.87
CA ALA A 166 7.42 -10.85 16.96
C ALA A 166 6.06 -10.16 16.89
N THR A 167 5.29 -10.20 17.98
CA THR A 167 4.00 -9.52 18.09
C THR A 167 4.13 -8.32 19.01
N ASP A 168 3.67 -7.17 18.53
CA ASP A 168 3.70 -5.88 19.23
C ASP A 168 5.06 -5.57 19.90
N PRO A 169 6.21 -5.70 19.18
CA PRO A 169 7.48 -5.23 19.73
C PRO A 169 7.38 -3.74 20.08
N VAL A 170 8.04 -3.32 21.15
CA VAL A 170 7.99 -1.91 21.58
C VAL A 170 8.91 -1.09 20.67
N PRO A 171 8.41 -0.05 19.97
CA PRO A 171 9.25 0.77 19.13
C PRO A 171 10.13 1.68 19.99
N SER A 172 11.38 1.86 19.60
CA SER A 172 12.34 2.77 20.24
C SER A 172 13.27 3.35 19.19
N GLY A 173 13.53 4.67 19.27
CA GLY A 173 14.45 5.34 18.35
C GLY A 173 14.06 5.25 16.86
N GLY A 174 12.77 5.10 16.55
CA GLY A 174 12.30 4.93 15.17
C GLY A 174 12.42 3.51 14.62
N PHE A 175 12.65 2.51 15.48
CA PHE A 175 12.75 1.10 15.09
C PHE A 175 11.90 0.20 15.96
N TYR A 176 11.37 -0.86 15.37
CA TYR A 176 11.07 -2.09 16.10
C TYR A 176 12.31 -2.98 16.11
N THR A 177 12.65 -3.53 17.27
CA THR A 177 13.78 -4.44 17.42
C THR A 177 13.28 -5.76 17.99
N PHE A 178 13.64 -6.87 17.36
CA PHE A 178 13.26 -8.21 17.81
C PHE A 178 14.32 -9.25 17.40
N THR A 179 14.39 -10.34 18.16
CA THR A 179 15.36 -11.40 17.90
C THR A 179 14.76 -12.55 17.11
N GLY A 180 15.61 -13.26 16.39
CA GLY A 180 15.29 -14.53 15.75
C GLY A 180 16.53 -15.40 15.63
N THR A 181 16.43 -16.47 14.84
CA THR A 181 17.54 -17.40 14.61
C THR A 181 17.64 -17.72 13.14
N LEU A 182 18.76 -17.35 12.53
CA LEU A 182 19.09 -17.74 11.17
C LEU A 182 19.61 -19.18 11.18
N PRO A 183 19.07 -20.09 10.36
CA PRO A 183 19.62 -21.43 10.22
C PRO A 183 20.96 -21.39 9.49
N GLU A 184 21.74 -22.46 9.61
CA GLU A 184 22.94 -22.63 8.79
C GLU A 184 22.58 -22.65 7.30
N ARG A 185 23.27 -21.80 6.53
CA ARG A 185 23.15 -21.63 5.07
C ARG A 185 24.52 -21.26 4.50
N SER A 186 24.62 -21.23 3.18
CA SER A 186 25.79 -20.70 2.48
C SER A 186 25.35 -19.92 1.24
N GLY A 187 26.15 -18.94 0.87
CA GLY A 187 25.91 -18.06 -0.26
C GLY A 187 24.73 -17.12 -0.08
N ARG A 188 24.20 -16.66 -1.22
CA ARG A 188 23.21 -15.60 -1.33
C ARG A 188 21.82 -16.13 -1.00
N HIS A 189 21.11 -15.42 -0.15
CA HIS A 189 19.75 -15.70 0.23
C HIS A 189 18.92 -14.42 0.30
N LEU A 190 17.60 -14.58 0.23
CA LEU A 190 16.64 -13.51 0.50
C LEU A 190 15.92 -13.77 1.81
N LEU A 191 15.84 -12.73 2.65
CA LEU A 191 14.91 -12.63 3.76
C LEU A 191 13.67 -11.83 3.33
N TYR A 192 12.49 -12.37 3.65
CA TYR A 192 11.21 -11.74 3.35
C TYR A 192 10.45 -11.47 4.63
N ALA A 193 10.31 -10.19 4.98
CA ALA A 193 9.59 -9.75 6.17
C ALA A 193 8.17 -9.34 5.80
N VAL A 194 7.20 -9.80 6.58
CA VAL A 194 5.80 -9.39 6.55
C VAL A 194 5.45 -8.78 7.90
N TRP A 195 4.95 -7.55 7.90
CA TRP A 195 4.33 -6.93 9.07
C TRP A 195 2.83 -6.85 8.83
N GLN A 196 2.08 -7.79 9.42
CA GLN A 196 0.61 -7.75 9.40
C GLN A 196 0.13 -6.94 10.61
N ARG A 197 -0.59 -5.85 10.36
CA ARG A 197 -1.20 -5.06 11.43
C ARG A 197 -2.33 -5.83 12.10
N SER A 198 -2.53 -5.55 13.39
CA SER A 198 -3.63 -6.10 14.19
C SER A 198 -4.74 -5.07 14.45
N ASP A 199 -4.49 -3.79 14.14
CA ASP A 199 -5.43 -2.68 14.26
C ASP A 199 -6.06 -2.25 12.91
N SER A 200 -5.70 -2.92 11.81
CA SER A 200 -6.16 -2.70 10.44
C SER A 200 -5.88 -3.97 9.59
N PRO A 201 -6.60 -4.21 8.47
CA PRO A 201 -6.24 -5.28 7.54
C PRO A 201 -4.89 -5.05 6.83
N GLU A 202 -4.32 -3.85 6.87
CA GLU A 202 -3.11 -3.51 6.13
C GLU A 202 -1.88 -4.35 6.55
N ALA A 203 -1.04 -4.69 5.56
CA ALA A 203 0.25 -5.33 5.80
C ALA A 203 1.37 -4.70 4.95
N PHE A 204 2.60 -4.79 5.47
CA PHE A 204 3.83 -4.30 4.85
C PHE A 204 4.77 -5.45 4.51
N TYR A 205 5.57 -5.26 3.46
CA TYR A 205 6.43 -6.28 2.90
C TYR A 205 7.82 -5.72 2.66
N SER A 206 8.85 -6.51 2.96
CA SER A 206 10.23 -6.07 2.80
C SER A 206 11.13 -7.25 2.40
N CYS A 207 11.93 -7.03 1.36
CA CYS A 207 12.95 -7.95 0.88
C CYS A 207 14.34 -7.46 1.29
N SER A 208 15.12 -8.29 1.98
CA SER A 208 16.52 -8.01 2.32
C SER A 208 17.42 -9.13 1.77
N ASP A 209 18.36 -8.79 0.90
CA ASP A 209 19.37 -9.73 0.40
C ASP A 209 20.46 -9.92 1.46
N VAL A 210 20.84 -11.17 1.69
CA VAL A 210 21.87 -11.54 2.68
C VAL A 210 22.86 -12.53 2.08
N ASP A 211 24.09 -12.51 2.59
CA ASP A 211 25.15 -13.45 2.20
C ASP A 211 25.66 -14.20 3.43
N PHE A 212 25.49 -15.53 3.43
CA PHE A 212 25.99 -16.40 4.50
C PHE A 212 27.47 -16.80 4.31
N GLY A 213 28.12 -16.30 3.26
CA GLY A 213 29.48 -16.68 2.90
C GLY A 213 29.60 -18.14 2.48
N GLY A 214 30.82 -18.68 2.43
CA GLY A 214 31.04 -20.10 2.15
C GLY A 214 30.77 -20.53 0.69
N GLY A 215 30.63 -19.59 -0.25
CA GLY A 215 30.69 -19.89 -1.68
C GLY A 215 32.06 -20.48 -2.02
N SER A 216 32.09 -21.73 -2.45
CA SER A 216 33.32 -22.34 -2.97
C SER A 216 33.73 -21.60 -4.23
N SER A 217 34.77 -20.78 -4.15
CA SER A 217 35.56 -20.36 -5.30
C SER A 217 36.14 -21.61 -5.95
N SER A 218 35.35 -22.21 -6.84
CA SER A 218 35.83 -23.21 -7.78
C SER A 218 36.60 -22.45 -8.84
N ASP A 219 37.92 -22.56 -8.75
CA ASP A 219 38.90 -21.96 -9.64
C ASP A 219 38.61 -22.27 -11.12
N GLY A 220 38.79 -21.26 -12.00
CA GLY A 220 38.91 -21.45 -13.45
C GLY A 220 37.77 -20.94 -14.34
N GLY A 221 37.57 -19.61 -14.40
CA GLY A 221 36.75 -18.99 -15.45
C GLY A 221 36.86 -17.47 -15.44
N ASP A 222 37.61 -16.91 -16.40
CA ASP A 222 37.71 -15.48 -16.66
C ASP A 222 36.31 -14.91 -16.96
N GLY A 223 35.72 -14.27 -15.96
CA GLY A 223 34.33 -13.82 -15.93
C GLY A 223 33.98 -13.27 -14.55
N GLY A 224 34.86 -12.43 -14.00
CA GLY A 224 34.76 -11.87 -12.66
C GLY A 224 33.46 -11.10 -12.46
N THR A 225 32.50 -11.73 -11.78
CA THR A 225 31.45 -10.98 -11.08
C THR A 225 32.10 -10.54 -9.77
N ALA A 226 32.40 -9.25 -9.65
CA ALA A 226 32.87 -8.68 -8.40
C ALA A 226 31.89 -9.05 -7.28
N PRO A 227 32.36 -9.32 -6.05
CA PRO A 227 31.46 -9.50 -4.92
C PRO A 227 30.52 -8.30 -4.86
N ALA A 228 29.23 -8.56 -4.68
CA ALA A 228 28.25 -7.48 -4.64
C ALA A 228 28.53 -6.55 -3.47
N PRO A 229 28.19 -5.25 -3.59
CA PRO A 229 28.46 -4.29 -2.54
C PRO A 229 27.73 -4.67 -1.24
N GLY A 230 28.33 -4.30 -0.11
CA GLY A 230 27.69 -4.46 1.20
C GLY A 230 26.47 -3.54 1.33
N ALA A 231 25.39 -4.03 1.93
CA ALA A 231 24.19 -3.24 2.14
C ALA A 231 24.36 -2.23 3.30
N THR A 232 23.81 -1.03 3.15
CA THR A 232 23.85 0.14 4.03
C THR A 232 22.46 0.75 4.11
N ALA A 233 21.96 0.94 5.33
CA ALA A 233 20.70 1.64 5.57
C ALA A 233 20.85 3.16 5.36
N PRO A 234 19.78 3.87 4.95
CA PRO A 234 19.83 5.31 4.78
C PRO A 234 19.95 6.00 6.14
N SER A 235 20.67 7.12 6.17
CA SER A 235 20.77 7.96 7.36
C SER A 235 19.48 8.76 7.60
N ASP A 236 19.30 9.22 8.84
CA ASP A 236 18.18 10.13 9.18
C ASP A 236 18.21 11.43 8.36
N GLU A 237 19.42 11.94 8.06
CA GLU A 237 19.59 13.12 7.22
C GLU A 237 19.13 12.85 5.78
N GLN A 238 19.47 11.68 5.21
CA GLN A 238 18.98 11.29 3.88
C GLN A 238 17.46 11.15 3.87
N ILE A 239 16.86 10.53 4.89
CA ILE A 239 15.40 10.39 5.00
C ILE A 239 14.75 11.79 5.10
N ALA A 240 15.27 12.67 5.94
CA ALA A 240 14.75 14.03 6.08
C ALA A 240 14.86 14.84 4.78
N ALA A 241 15.98 14.69 4.04
CA ALA A 241 16.19 15.41 2.78
C ALA A 241 15.27 14.96 1.63
N GLY A 242 14.78 13.71 1.67
CA GLY A 242 13.85 13.19 0.67
C GLY A 242 12.38 13.25 1.06
N ALA A 243 12.06 13.69 2.29
CA ALA A 243 10.69 13.70 2.80
C ALA A 243 9.72 14.50 1.91
N ASP A 244 10.15 15.65 1.40
CA ASP A 244 9.33 16.50 0.50
C ASP A 244 9.07 15.90 -0.88
N LYS A 245 9.78 14.82 -1.24
CA LYS A 245 9.61 14.10 -2.52
C LYS A 245 8.78 12.83 -2.37
N SER A 246 8.56 12.36 -1.16
CA SER A 246 7.73 11.18 -0.91
C SER A 246 6.27 11.50 -1.15
N THR A 247 5.52 10.57 -1.76
CA THR A 247 4.05 10.64 -1.78
C THR A 247 3.42 9.95 -0.57
N ILE A 248 4.25 9.39 0.30
CA ILE A 248 3.87 8.65 1.50
C ILE A 248 4.22 9.46 2.76
N GLU A 249 3.22 9.63 3.63
CA GLU A 249 3.35 10.37 4.89
C GLU A 249 4.41 9.79 5.85
N HIS A 250 5.38 10.62 6.25
CA HIS A 250 6.47 10.24 7.14
C HIS A 250 6.22 10.54 8.64
N HIS A 251 5.19 11.32 9.00
CA HIS A 251 5.04 11.88 10.35
C HIS A 251 3.67 11.71 11.03
N GLY A 252 2.77 10.92 10.45
CA GLY A 252 1.67 10.27 11.17
C GLY A 252 0.80 11.15 12.07
N HIS A 253 -0.14 11.86 11.47
CA HIS A 253 -1.58 11.76 11.71
C HIS A 253 -2.15 12.31 10.41
N GLY A 254 -2.80 11.47 9.59
CA GLY A 254 -3.32 11.89 8.28
C GLY A 254 -3.85 13.30 8.39
N ASP A 255 -3.14 14.25 7.79
CA ASP A 255 -3.76 15.51 7.50
C ASP A 255 -4.89 15.17 6.53
N ASP A 256 -5.97 15.92 6.58
CA ASP A 256 -7.16 15.61 5.77
C ASP A 256 -6.90 15.82 4.25
N ASP A 257 -5.65 15.65 3.78
CA ASP A 257 -5.22 15.76 2.39
C ASP A 257 -5.36 14.42 1.68
N ALA A 258 -6.31 14.36 0.75
CA ALA A 258 -6.58 13.18 -0.06
C ALA A 258 -5.45 12.84 -1.04
N ASN A 259 -4.44 13.71 -1.21
CA ASN A 259 -3.32 13.47 -2.13
C ASN A 259 -2.19 12.61 -1.54
N THR A 260 -2.19 12.38 -0.22
CA THR A 260 -1.07 11.74 0.51
C THR A 260 -1.38 10.29 0.90
N SER A 261 -2.57 9.82 0.56
CA SER A 261 -2.98 8.42 0.67
C SER A 261 -3.00 7.81 -0.72
N ALA A 262 -1.95 7.07 -1.10
CA ALA A 262 -2.02 6.30 -2.33
C ALA A 262 -3.23 5.34 -2.27
N GLU A 263 -4.23 5.60 -3.11
CA GLU A 263 -5.43 4.76 -3.19
C GLU A 263 -5.03 3.33 -3.61
N PRO A 264 -5.59 2.29 -2.99
CA PRO A 264 -5.38 0.92 -3.46
C PRO A 264 -5.88 0.78 -4.90
N SER A 265 -5.01 0.35 -5.82
CA SER A 265 -5.45 -0.08 -7.14
C SER A 265 -6.35 -1.32 -6.97
N ALA A 266 -7.63 -1.18 -7.32
CA ALA A 266 -8.57 -2.29 -7.32
C ALA A 266 -8.14 -3.35 -8.36
N PRO A 267 -8.27 -4.65 -8.06
CA PRO A 267 -7.96 -5.70 -9.02
C PRO A 267 -8.93 -5.61 -10.23
N PRO A 268 -8.47 -5.96 -11.45
CA PRO A 268 -9.34 -5.97 -12.61
C PRO A 268 -10.47 -6.98 -12.41
N ALA A 269 -11.70 -6.56 -12.69
CA ALA A 269 -12.89 -7.39 -12.56
C ALA A 269 -12.73 -8.70 -13.36
N ALA A 270 -12.85 -9.83 -12.67
CA ALA A 270 -12.87 -11.15 -13.29
C ALA A 270 -14.09 -11.28 -14.21
N GLY A 271 -13.88 -11.26 -15.52
CA GLY A 271 -14.98 -11.39 -16.46
C GLY A 271 -14.65 -11.10 -17.92
N ARG A 272 -13.55 -11.63 -18.48
CA ARG A 272 -13.39 -11.74 -19.93
C ARG A 272 -12.86 -13.15 -20.29
N PRO A 273 -13.51 -13.87 -21.21
CA PRO A 273 -13.03 -15.19 -21.61
C PRO A 273 -11.76 -15.06 -22.43
N VAL A 274 -10.78 -15.91 -22.13
CA VAL A 274 -9.52 -16.05 -22.86
C VAL A 274 -9.82 -16.66 -24.23
N ALA A 275 -9.61 -15.89 -25.30
CA ALA A 275 -9.58 -16.41 -26.66
C ALA A 275 -8.18 -16.94 -26.97
N ALA A 276 -8.10 -18.17 -27.47
CA ALA A 276 -6.87 -18.89 -27.79
C ALA A 276 -6.06 -18.23 -28.93
N ALA A 277 -4.74 -18.45 -28.87
CA ALA A 277 -3.68 -17.84 -29.65
C ALA A 277 -3.74 -18.06 -31.18
N THR A 278 -3.07 -17.16 -31.93
CA THR A 278 -2.51 -17.48 -33.26
C THR A 278 -1.17 -16.72 -33.44
N PRO A 279 -0.08 -17.37 -33.89
CA PRO A 279 1.20 -16.70 -34.10
C PRO A 279 1.27 -16.10 -35.51
N ALA A 280 1.78 -14.87 -35.64
CA ALA A 280 2.02 -14.28 -36.96
C ALA A 280 3.21 -13.30 -36.96
N ASN A 281 4.42 -13.84 -37.11
CA ASN A 281 5.53 -13.11 -37.72
C ASN A 281 5.36 -13.18 -39.25
N ARG A 282 4.90 -12.09 -39.86
CA ARG A 282 5.09 -11.77 -41.28
C ARG A 282 5.23 -10.25 -41.45
N PRO A 283 6.26 -9.74 -42.14
CA PRO A 283 6.35 -8.32 -42.42
C PRO A 283 5.49 -7.96 -43.64
N LYS A 284 4.75 -6.85 -43.58
CA LYS A 284 4.12 -6.23 -44.77
C LYS A 284 4.19 -4.70 -44.69
N ALA A 285 4.42 -4.12 -45.87
CA ALA A 285 4.90 -2.77 -46.14
C ALA A 285 3.89 -1.63 -45.94
N ALA A 286 4.46 -0.43 -45.87
CA ALA A 286 3.86 0.89 -45.65
C ALA A 286 2.81 1.30 -46.70
N GLY A 287 1.76 2.00 -46.23
CA GLY A 287 0.77 2.64 -47.08
C GLY A 287 -0.38 3.30 -46.31
N THR A 288 -0.19 4.60 -46.02
CA THR A 288 -1.17 5.71 -45.96
C THR A 288 -2.37 5.71 -45.00
N SER A 289 -2.38 6.78 -44.17
CA SER A 289 -3.50 7.53 -43.56
C SER A 289 -4.58 6.77 -42.78
N ALA A 290 -4.44 6.77 -41.45
CA ALA A 290 -5.51 6.47 -40.51
C ALA A 290 -6.03 7.77 -39.89
N ASP A 291 -7.31 8.03 -40.10
CA ASP A 291 -8.10 9.03 -39.38
C ASP A 291 -8.10 8.74 -37.88
N LEU A 292 -7.84 9.78 -37.09
CA LEU A 292 -7.98 9.79 -35.64
C LEU A 292 -9.41 10.22 -35.30
N ALA A 293 -10.01 9.47 -34.37
CA ALA A 293 -11.25 9.71 -33.62
C ALA A 293 -12.45 8.84 -34.05
N GLU A 294 -12.52 7.64 -33.48
CA GLU A 294 -13.77 6.90 -33.32
C GLU A 294 -13.80 6.27 -31.91
N THR A 295 -14.14 7.06 -30.89
CA THR A 295 -14.54 6.52 -29.60
C THR A 295 -16.01 6.11 -29.70
N GLY A 296 -16.21 4.83 -30.03
CA GLY A 296 -17.52 4.19 -29.99
C GLY A 296 -18.09 4.21 -28.58
N ALA A 297 -19.11 5.04 -28.37
CA ALA A 297 -20.06 4.86 -27.29
C ALA A 297 -20.97 3.68 -27.64
N SER A 298 -20.82 2.54 -26.97
CA SER A 298 -21.75 1.43 -27.09
C SER A 298 -23.10 1.82 -26.47
N ALA A 299 -24.15 1.78 -27.29
CA ALA A 299 -25.53 1.96 -26.88
C ALA A 299 -25.96 0.83 -25.93
N GLY A 300 -26.14 1.14 -24.64
CA GLY A 300 -26.68 0.15 -23.72
C GLY A 300 -26.49 0.38 -22.23
N THR A 301 -26.40 1.61 -21.71
CA THR A 301 -26.60 1.85 -20.27
C THR A 301 -26.94 3.33 -19.98
N SER A 302 -28.17 3.75 -20.25
CA SER A 302 -28.63 5.13 -19.96
C SER A 302 -29.97 5.18 -19.20
N TYR A 303 -30.26 4.20 -18.34
CA TYR A 303 -31.48 4.20 -17.51
C TYR A 303 -31.27 4.14 -15.99
N LEU A 304 -30.08 4.37 -15.46
CA LEU A 304 -29.87 4.46 -13.99
C LEU A 304 -29.02 5.65 -13.52
N ALA A 305 -29.00 6.76 -14.26
CA ALA A 305 -28.33 7.99 -13.84
C ALA A 305 -29.11 9.27 -14.18
N VAL A 306 -30.44 9.28 -13.96
CA VAL A 306 -31.26 10.52 -13.88
C VAL A 306 -32.22 10.49 -12.67
N GLY A 307 -32.07 9.53 -11.74
CA GLY A 307 -32.97 9.35 -10.59
C GLY A 307 -32.55 10.03 -9.28
N GLY A 308 -31.50 10.86 -9.27
CA GLY A 308 -30.88 11.38 -8.04
C GLY A 308 -31.22 12.82 -7.64
N ALA A 309 -31.92 13.58 -8.48
CA ALA A 309 -32.15 15.02 -8.26
C ALA A 309 -33.63 15.44 -8.21
N ALA A 310 -34.57 14.49 -8.12
CA ALA A 310 -36.02 14.76 -8.07
C ALA A 310 -36.70 14.32 -6.75
N ALA A 311 -35.95 13.86 -5.75
CA ALA A 311 -36.50 13.42 -4.46
C ALA A 311 -36.38 14.45 -3.32
N LEU A 312 -35.68 15.57 -3.52
CA LEU A 312 -35.44 16.58 -2.47
C LEU A 312 -36.25 17.89 -2.63
N THR A 313 -37.10 18.01 -3.64
CA THR A 313 -37.96 19.20 -3.84
C THR A 313 -39.45 18.94 -3.66
N LEU A 314 -39.87 17.68 -3.50
CA LEU A 314 -41.28 17.31 -3.24
C LEU A 314 -41.61 17.07 -1.75
N GLY A 315 -40.60 16.98 -0.87
CA GLY A 315 -40.81 16.86 0.58
C GLY A 315 -41.23 18.17 1.27
N SER A 316 -40.83 19.32 0.73
CA SER A 316 -41.04 20.63 1.35
C SER A 316 -42.45 21.20 1.11
N ALA A 317 -43.16 20.78 0.06
CA ALA A 317 -44.51 21.28 -0.24
C ALA A 317 -45.61 20.62 0.61
N ALA A 318 -45.41 19.38 1.07
CA ALA A 318 -46.40 18.64 1.87
C ALA A 318 -46.51 19.15 3.32
N LEU A 319 -45.44 19.71 3.89
CA LEU A 319 -45.45 20.30 5.24
C LEU A 319 -46.10 21.70 5.28
N PHE A 320 -46.06 22.49 4.20
CA PHE A 320 -46.73 23.80 4.17
C PHE A 320 -48.24 23.73 3.93
N LEU A 321 -48.75 22.63 3.33
CA LEU A 321 -50.20 22.43 3.11
C LEU A 321 -50.93 21.82 4.33
N SER A 322 -50.24 21.09 5.19
CA SER A 322 -50.84 20.50 6.41
C SER A 322 -51.02 21.50 7.56
N VAL A 323 -50.16 22.53 7.64
CA VAL A 323 -50.29 23.63 8.62
C VAL A 323 -51.39 24.63 8.21
N ARG A 324 -51.60 24.88 6.91
CA ARG A 324 -52.68 25.76 6.42
C ARG A 324 -54.08 25.15 6.56
N ARG A 325 -54.24 23.83 6.49
CA ARG A 325 -55.55 23.17 6.65
C ARG A 325 -56.04 23.10 8.10
N ARG A 326 -55.15 23.16 9.10
CA ARG A 326 -55.56 23.20 10.53
C ARG A 326 -55.96 24.60 11.02
N ALA A 327 -55.60 25.67 10.29
CA ALA A 327 -55.96 27.04 10.64
C ALA A 327 -57.31 27.52 10.08
N ALA A 328 -57.93 26.78 9.14
CA ALA A 328 -59.17 27.19 8.45
C ALA A 328 -60.43 26.37 8.82
N GLY A 329 -60.33 25.36 9.70
CA GLY A 329 -61.44 24.43 10.01
C GLY A 329 -62.20 24.69 11.32
N GLY A 330 -61.85 25.73 12.10
CA GLY A 330 -62.31 25.90 13.48
C GLY A 330 -63.44 26.92 13.70
N GLY A 331 -64.25 27.26 12.70
CA GLY A 331 -65.24 28.32 12.85
C GLY A 331 -66.55 28.15 12.08
N HIS A 332 -67.44 27.24 12.52
CA HIS A 332 -68.90 27.48 12.52
C HIS A 332 -69.73 26.33 13.13
N ARG A 333 -70.74 26.70 13.96
CA ARG A 333 -71.93 25.94 14.45
C ARG A 333 -71.67 25.01 15.66
N ARG A 334 -72.36 25.11 16.80
CA ARG A 334 -73.54 25.83 17.29
C ARG A 334 -73.34 26.20 18.76
#